data_AF-A0A7C6ZU73-F1
#
_entry.id   AF-A0A7C6ZU73-F1
#
_cell.length_a   1.000
_cell.length_b   1.000
_cell.length_c   1.000
_cell.angle_alpha   90.00
_cell.angle_beta   90.00
_cell.angle_gamma   90.00
#
_symmetry.space_group_name_H-M   'P 1'
#
loop_
_entity.id
_entity.type
_entity.pdbx_description
1 polymer ?
#
loop_
_entity_poly.entity_id
_entity_poly.type
_entity_poly.pdbx_seq_one_letter_code
_entity_poly.pdbx_strand_id
1 'polypeptide(L)'
;EKIRQAEALLEVGCACRDWVELLVKRQSLADSRDALIEESKHALWQAYETAAGVFPRYQLDAMVDLAWLGLYAAREEIRSEAERTAEAQIGEEYRLQPGQPRPAIFDQDAEQKVLWPEIGKLYAQRGHQQFQQYVSVKEETARDRQLLRRAAENYWLGLQYSIFYTEDYHNLRREKDRIYRALKQLREGELRVVRETILAMEKQYGYHDENKSDFRKFLEHRALWS
;
A
#
# COMPACT_ATOMS: atom_id res chain seq x y z
N GLU A 1 7.37 27.33 6.42
CA GLU A 1 5.97 27.59 6.02
C GLU A 1 5.41 26.55 5.07
N LYS A 2 5.91 26.39 3.83
CA LYS A 2 5.39 25.41 2.86
C LYS A 2 5.28 23.96 3.39
N ILE A 3 6.27 23.50 4.16
CA ILE A 3 6.25 22.16 4.78
C ILE A 3 5.07 22.02 5.74
N ARG A 4 4.87 22.99 6.64
CA ARG A 4 3.75 22.99 7.59
C ARG A 4 2.39 23.08 6.90
N GLN A 5 2.32 23.83 5.81
CA GLN A 5 1.11 23.92 4.99
C GLN A 5 0.81 22.57 4.32
N ALA A 6 1.82 21.91 3.74
CA ALA A 6 1.68 20.59 3.16
C ALA A 6 1.23 19.55 4.21
N GLU A 7 1.83 19.57 5.40
CA GLU A 7 1.41 18.72 6.54
C GLU A 7 -0.05 18.96 6.93
N ALA A 8 -0.46 20.22 7.09
CA ALA A 8 -1.83 20.55 7.45
C ALA A 8 -2.83 20.05 6.38
N LEU A 9 -2.49 20.21 5.10
CA LEU A 9 -3.30 19.72 3.98
C LEU A 9 -3.36 18.19 3.94
N LEU A 10 -2.23 17.51 4.19
CA LEU A 10 -2.20 16.04 4.31
C LEU A 10 -3.13 15.55 5.41
N GLU A 11 -3.07 16.15 6.60
CA GLU A 11 -3.91 15.75 7.74
C GLU A 11 -5.41 15.93 7.44
N VAL A 12 -5.80 17.05 6.82
CA VAL A 12 -7.19 17.27 6.35
C VAL A 12 -7.59 16.19 5.33
N GLY A 13 -6.72 15.94 4.35
CA GLY A 13 -6.93 14.94 3.31
C GLY A 13 -7.13 13.53 3.86
N CYS A 14 -6.24 13.12 4.78
CA CYS A 14 -6.27 11.84 5.49
C CYS A 14 -7.52 11.68 6.35
N ALA A 15 -7.89 12.71 7.11
CA ALA A 15 -9.07 12.67 7.97
C ALA A 15 -10.35 12.47 7.16
N CYS A 16 -10.51 13.24 6.07
CA CYS A 16 -11.67 13.11 5.18
C CYS A 16 -11.71 11.72 4.51
N ARG A 17 -10.56 11.21 4.04
CA ARG A 17 -10.46 9.87 3.45
C ARG A 17 -10.86 8.77 4.43
N ASP A 18 -10.33 8.80 5.64
CA ASP A 18 -10.64 7.79 6.67
C ASP A 18 -12.14 7.87 7.04
N TRP A 19 -12.74 9.06 7.01
CA TRP A 19 -14.19 9.24 7.16
C TRP A 19 -14.97 8.59 6.00
N VAL A 20 -14.52 8.74 4.75
CA VAL A 20 -15.11 8.04 3.59
C VAL A 20 -15.06 6.51 3.80
N GLU A 21 -13.93 5.96 4.29
CA GLU A 21 -13.79 4.53 4.61
C GLU A 21 -14.85 4.07 5.63
N LEU A 22 -15.12 4.90 6.65
CA LEU A 22 -16.08 4.60 7.71
C LEU A 22 -17.54 4.70 7.25
N LEU A 23 -17.89 5.69 6.43
CA LEU A 23 -19.26 5.86 5.91
C LEU A 23 -19.68 4.69 5.02
N VAL A 24 -18.77 4.21 4.16
CA VAL A 24 -19.00 3.01 3.34
C VAL A 24 -19.34 1.80 4.21
N LYS A 25 -18.76 1.70 5.41
CA LYS A 25 -19.02 0.59 6.35
C LYS A 25 -20.31 0.76 7.15
N ARG A 26 -20.79 1.99 7.38
CA ARG A 26 -21.89 2.27 8.32
C ARG A 26 -23.26 2.53 7.68
N GLN A 27 -23.38 2.59 6.34
CA GLN A 27 -24.64 2.74 5.57
C GLN A 27 -25.61 3.84 6.03
N SER A 28 -25.19 4.75 6.90
CA SER A 28 -26.07 5.68 7.58
C SER A 28 -25.20 6.76 8.19
N LEU A 29 -25.02 7.88 7.49
CA LEU A 29 -24.88 9.21 8.07
C LEU A 29 -24.99 10.22 6.91
N ALA A 30 -25.66 11.34 7.20
CA ALA A 30 -26.13 12.34 6.24
C ALA A 30 -25.05 13.33 5.76
N ASP A 31 -23.77 13.11 6.10
CA ASP A 31 -22.68 13.85 5.47
C ASP A 31 -22.65 13.50 3.99
N SER A 32 -22.53 14.50 3.11
CA SER A 32 -22.38 14.23 1.69
C SER A 32 -21.05 13.51 1.50
N ARG A 33 -21.10 12.18 1.34
CA ARG A 33 -19.94 11.35 0.99
C ARG A 33 -19.14 11.97 -0.15
N ASP A 34 -19.83 12.55 -1.13
CA ASP A 34 -19.20 13.24 -2.25
C ASP A 34 -18.48 14.53 -1.80
N ALA A 35 -19.01 15.29 -0.84
CA ALA A 35 -18.29 16.44 -0.27
C ALA A 35 -16.99 16.02 0.43
N LEU A 36 -17.01 14.93 1.21
CA LEU A 36 -15.80 14.40 1.86
C LEU A 36 -14.78 13.86 0.84
N ILE A 37 -15.25 13.26 -0.26
CA ILE A 37 -14.38 12.82 -1.36
C ILE A 37 -13.71 14.04 -2.01
N GLU A 38 -14.48 15.08 -2.35
CA GLU A 38 -13.94 16.28 -2.98
C GLU A 38 -13.01 17.06 -2.04
N GLU A 39 -13.34 17.17 -0.75
CA GLU A 39 -12.47 17.81 0.25
C GLU A 39 -11.15 17.05 0.42
N SER A 40 -11.22 15.72 0.55
CA SER A 40 -10.02 14.87 0.63
C SER A 40 -9.16 15.00 -0.62
N LYS A 41 -9.78 14.90 -1.81
CA LYS A 41 -9.11 15.02 -3.10
C LYS A 41 -8.42 16.37 -3.25
N HIS A 42 -9.13 17.46 -2.93
CA HIS A 42 -8.60 18.81 -3.04
C HIS A 42 -7.41 19.02 -2.10
N ALA A 43 -7.55 18.65 -0.83
CA ALA A 43 -6.50 18.81 0.16
C ALA A 43 -5.23 18.00 -0.19
N LEU A 44 -5.39 16.74 -0.61
CA LEU A 44 -4.26 15.89 -1.00
C LEU A 44 -3.57 16.41 -2.27
N TRP A 45 -4.32 16.86 -3.26
CA TRP A 45 -3.72 17.45 -4.47
C TRP A 45 -2.96 18.75 -4.17
N GLN A 46 -3.54 19.61 -3.34
CA GLN A 46 -2.85 20.83 -2.90
C GLN A 46 -1.61 20.52 -2.05
N ALA A 47 -1.64 19.48 -1.21
CA ALA A 47 -0.46 19.04 -0.46
C ALA A 47 0.67 18.62 -1.39
N TYR A 48 0.34 17.84 -2.43
CA TYR A 48 1.27 17.42 -3.47
C TYR A 48 1.92 18.62 -4.19
N GLU A 49 1.11 19.59 -4.62
CA GLU A 49 1.62 20.80 -5.29
C GLU A 49 2.45 21.68 -4.33
N THR A 50 2.03 21.80 -3.07
CA THR A 50 2.72 22.62 -2.06
C THR A 50 4.09 22.05 -1.68
N ALA A 51 4.20 20.72 -1.64
CA ALA A 51 5.44 20.01 -1.32
C ALA A 51 6.43 19.92 -2.50
N ALA A 52 6.01 20.31 -3.71
CA ALA A 52 6.82 20.20 -4.92
C ALA A 52 8.17 20.92 -4.81
N GLY A 53 9.25 20.17 -5.09
CA GLY A 53 10.62 20.68 -5.04
C GLY A 53 11.14 21.00 -3.62
N VAL A 54 10.39 20.62 -2.58
CA VAL A 54 10.77 20.87 -1.18
C VAL A 54 10.91 19.56 -0.41
N PHE A 55 9.90 18.70 -0.45
CA PHE A 55 9.89 17.47 0.35
C PHE A 55 9.22 16.32 -0.40
N PRO A 56 9.99 15.52 -1.18
CA PRO A 56 9.45 14.46 -2.03
C PRO A 56 8.55 13.46 -1.31
N ARG A 57 8.82 13.21 -0.02
CA ARG A 57 7.99 12.34 0.81
C ARG A 57 6.54 12.80 0.87
N TYR A 58 6.28 14.08 1.07
CA TYR A 58 4.90 14.58 1.20
C TYR A 58 4.16 14.59 -0.13
N GLN A 59 4.89 14.71 -1.25
CA GLN A 59 4.32 14.49 -2.56
C GLN A 59 3.90 13.03 -2.75
N LEU A 60 4.74 12.08 -2.32
CA LEU A 60 4.42 10.67 -2.41
C LEU A 60 3.28 10.26 -1.46
N ASP A 61 3.32 10.68 -0.20
CA ASP A 61 2.28 10.42 0.82
C ASP A 61 0.91 10.93 0.34
N ALA A 62 0.86 12.17 -0.18
CA ALA A 62 -0.37 12.75 -0.73
C ALA A 62 -0.98 11.90 -1.86
N MET A 63 -0.16 11.42 -2.80
CA MET A 63 -0.65 10.60 -3.92
C MET A 63 -1.02 9.18 -3.47
N VAL A 64 -0.29 8.60 -2.53
CA VAL A 64 -0.64 7.30 -1.94
C VAL A 64 -1.98 7.39 -1.20
N ASP A 65 -2.17 8.44 -0.42
CA ASP A 65 -3.42 8.68 0.29
C ASP A 65 -4.59 8.93 -0.66
N LEU A 66 -4.34 9.61 -1.79
CA LEU A 66 -5.34 9.84 -2.84
C LEU A 66 -5.71 8.53 -3.57
N ALA A 67 -4.75 7.62 -3.76
CA ALA A 67 -5.02 6.28 -4.28
C ALA A 67 -5.89 5.46 -3.31
N TRP A 68 -5.65 5.57 -1.99
CA TRP A 68 -6.53 4.97 -0.99
C TRP A 68 -7.94 5.59 -1.01
N LEU A 69 -8.06 6.92 -1.18
CA LEU A 69 -9.36 7.57 -1.34
C LEU A 69 -10.11 7.00 -2.53
N GLY A 70 -9.47 6.91 -3.71
CA GLY A 70 -10.08 6.35 -4.90
C GLY A 70 -10.56 4.90 -4.69
N LEU A 71 -9.79 4.10 -3.94
CA LEU A 71 -10.19 2.74 -3.57
C LEU A 71 -11.43 2.73 -2.65
N TYR A 72 -11.46 3.52 -1.58
CA TYR A 72 -12.60 3.58 -0.65
C TYR A 72 -13.86 4.19 -1.28
N ALA A 73 -13.67 5.16 -2.17
CA ALA A 73 -14.75 5.82 -2.89
C ALA A 73 -15.29 4.99 -4.07
N ALA A 74 -14.60 3.92 -4.46
CA ALA A 74 -14.83 3.19 -5.72
C ALA A 74 -14.76 4.12 -6.95
N ARG A 75 -13.80 5.04 -6.94
CA ARG A 75 -13.51 6.03 -8.00
C ARG A 75 -12.20 5.66 -8.68
N GLU A 76 -12.31 4.83 -9.73
CA GLU A 76 -11.20 4.29 -10.51
C GLU A 76 -10.29 5.39 -11.09
N GLU A 77 -10.91 6.49 -11.52
CA GLU A 77 -10.26 7.64 -12.12
C GLU A 77 -9.31 8.34 -11.13
N ILE A 78 -9.77 8.59 -9.91
CA ILE A 78 -8.96 9.19 -8.83
C ILE A 78 -7.81 8.24 -8.49
N ARG A 79 -8.13 6.96 -8.32
CA ARG A 79 -7.15 5.95 -7.92
C ARG A 79 -6.03 5.83 -8.96
N SER A 80 -6.39 5.63 -10.22
CA SER A 80 -5.44 5.39 -11.30
C SER A 80 -4.58 6.62 -11.61
N GLU A 81 -5.13 7.83 -11.49
CA GLU A 81 -4.35 9.05 -11.62
C GLU A 81 -3.32 9.17 -10.50
N ALA A 82 -3.75 9.00 -9.25
CA ALA A 82 -2.87 9.07 -8.10
C ALA A 82 -1.76 8.00 -8.12
N GLU A 83 -2.08 6.76 -8.48
CA GLU A 83 -1.10 5.67 -8.61
C GLU A 83 -0.05 5.98 -9.68
N ARG A 84 -0.45 6.51 -10.85
CA ARG A 84 0.50 6.91 -11.90
C ARG A 84 1.40 8.06 -11.45
N THR A 85 0.83 9.07 -10.79
CA THR A 85 1.58 10.22 -10.30
C THR A 85 2.53 9.84 -9.17
N ALA A 86 2.14 8.92 -8.28
CA ALA A 86 3.02 8.35 -7.26
C ALA A 86 4.17 7.56 -7.91
N GLU A 87 3.85 6.68 -8.86
CA GLU A 87 4.83 5.83 -9.54
C GLU A 87 5.91 6.64 -10.27
N ALA A 88 5.52 7.73 -10.93
CA ALA A 88 6.43 8.61 -11.65
C ALA A 88 7.44 9.33 -10.75
N GLN A 89 7.20 9.39 -9.44
CA GLN A 89 8.12 9.98 -8.46
C GLN A 89 9.12 8.97 -7.89
N ILE A 90 8.88 7.67 -8.08
CA ILE A 90 9.73 6.60 -7.55
C ILE A 90 10.80 6.28 -8.58
N GLY A 91 12.01 6.80 -8.34
CA GLY A 91 13.21 6.52 -9.14
C GLY A 91 13.58 5.04 -9.16
N GLU A 92 14.30 4.63 -10.21
CA GLU A 92 14.74 3.24 -10.39
C GLU A 92 15.66 2.77 -9.26
N GLU A 93 16.41 3.68 -8.67
CA GLU A 93 17.29 3.43 -7.53
C GLU A 93 16.55 2.97 -6.28
N TYR A 94 15.28 3.38 -6.13
CA TYR A 94 14.39 2.92 -5.05
C TYR A 94 13.81 1.53 -5.33
N ARG A 95 14.01 0.96 -6.53
CA ARG A 95 13.40 -0.32 -6.90
C ARG A 95 14.24 -1.50 -6.44
N LEU A 96 13.56 -2.51 -5.90
CA LEU A 96 14.16 -3.81 -5.71
C LEU A 96 14.46 -4.43 -7.07
N GLN A 97 15.68 -4.93 -7.22
CA GLN A 97 16.15 -5.56 -8.45
C GLN A 97 16.24 -7.09 -8.27
N PRO A 98 16.03 -7.88 -9.33
CA PRO A 98 16.22 -9.33 -9.25
C PRO A 98 17.59 -9.71 -8.70
N GLY A 99 17.60 -10.68 -7.78
CA GLY A 99 18.79 -11.14 -7.06
C GLY A 99 19.28 -10.22 -5.94
N GLN A 100 18.60 -9.09 -5.68
CA GLN A 100 18.99 -8.14 -4.64
C GLN A 100 17.89 -8.02 -3.58
N PRO A 101 18.14 -8.41 -2.31
CA PRO A 101 17.15 -8.34 -1.23
C PRO A 101 17.01 -6.92 -0.66
N ARG A 102 17.71 -5.94 -1.23
CA ARG A 102 17.68 -4.53 -0.84
C ARG A 102 17.85 -3.65 -2.09
N PRO A 103 17.24 -2.44 -2.12
CA PRO A 103 17.45 -1.48 -3.20
C PRO A 103 18.89 -0.97 -3.23
N ALA A 104 19.29 -0.34 -4.34
CA ALA A 104 20.62 0.21 -4.51
C ALA A 104 20.95 1.31 -3.47
N ILE A 105 19.95 2.11 -3.08
CA ILE A 105 20.09 3.22 -2.13
C ILE A 105 19.55 2.86 -0.73
N PHE A 106 19.90 1.70 -0.19
CA PHE A 106 19.38 1.25 1.11
C PHE A 106 19.90 2.05 2.33
N ASP A 107 21.19 2.43 2.33
CA ASP A 107 21.89 3.04 3.49
C ASP A 107 22.27 4.52 3.30
N GLN A 108 21.57 5.23 2.42
CA GLN A 108 21.80 6.66 2.19
C GLN A 108 21.06 7.54 3.23
N ASP A 109 21.26 8.86 3.14
CA ASP A 109 20.85 9.87 4.11
C ASP A 109 19.42 9.70 4.67
N ALA A 110 19.20 10.20 5.88
CA ALA A 110 17.92 10.10 6.61
C ALA A 110 16.70 10.58 5.79
N GLU A 111 16.89 11.53 4.87
CA GLU A 111 15.83 12.05 3.98
C GLU A 111 15.34 11.05 2.94
N GLN A 112 16.17 10.09 2.51
CA GLN A 112 15.74 9.05 1.58
C GLN A 112 15.02 7.91 2.31
N LYS A 113 15.42 7.63 3.55
CA LYS A 113 14.80 6.56 4.36
C LYS A 113 13.32 6.78 4.62
N VAL A 114 12.88 8.04 4.65
CA VAL A 114 11.48 8.38 4.91
C VAL A 114 10.55 8.16 3.70
N LEU A 115 11.10 7.81 2.52
CA LEU A 115 10.31 7.44 1.34
C LEU A 115 9.87 5.97 1.35
N TRP A 116 10.65 5.08 1.97
CA TRP A 116 10.36 3.65 1.99
C TRP A 116 8.97 3.29 2.52
N PRO A 117 8.47 3.91 3.62
CA PRO A 117 7.12 3.65 4.10
C PRO A 117 6.06 4.00 3.06
N GLU A 118 6.25 5.10 2.31
CA GLU A 118 5.26 5.58 1.35
C GLU A 118 5.23 4.69 0.10
N ILE A 119 6.40 4.23 -0.35
CA ILE A 119 6.51 3.20 -1.39
C ILE A 119 5.82 1.90 -0.92
N GLY A 120 6.05 1.49 0.32
CA GLY A 120 5.40 0.33 0.94
C GLY A 120 3.88 0.45 0.94
N LYS A 121 3.36 1.58 1.41
CA LYS A 121 1.92 1.88 1.42
C LYS A 121 1.31 1.85 0.01
N LEU A 122 2.00 2.33 -1.02
CA LEU A 122 1.54 2.28 -2.41
C LEU A 122 1.35 0.83 -2.87
N TYR A 123 2.34 -0.03 -2.65
CA TYR A 123 2.25 -1.44 -3.01
C TYR A 123 1.17 -2.16 -2.18
N ALA A 124 1.05 -1.90 -0.88
CA ALA A 124 -0.02 -2.49 -0.09
C ALA A 124 -1.42 -2.03 -0.54
N GLN A 125 -1.57 -0.78 -0.98
CA GLN A 125 -2.80 -0.27 -1.58
C GLN A 125 -3.16 -1.05 -2.84
N ARG A 126 -2.21 -1.24 -3.76
CA ARG A 126 -2.39 -2.05 -4.99
C ARG A 126 -2.76 -3.49 -4.67
N GLY A 127 -2.10 -4.07 -3.66
CA GLY A 127 -2.41 -5.41 -3.17
C GLY A 127 -3.85 -5.50 -2.66
N HIS A 128 -4.31 -4.47 -1.94
CA HIS A 128 -5.68 -4.41 -1.44
C HIS A 128 -6.70 -4.26 -2.57
N GLN A 129 -6.42 -3.42 -3.55
CA GLN A 129 -7.26 -3.27 -4.74
C GLN A 129 -7.43 -4.59 -5.48
N GLN A 130 -6.34 -5.27 -5.81
CA GLN A 130 -6.37 -6.55 -6.53
C GLN A 130 -7.06 -7.64 -5.72
N PHE A 131 -6.83 -7.67 -4.41
CA PHE A 131 -7.53 -8.58 -3.51
C PHE A 131 -9.04 -8.32 -3.47
N GLN A 132 -9.47 -7.05 -3.40
CA GLN A 132 -10.89 -6.68 -3.45
C GLN A 132 -11.53 -7.12 -4.77
N GLN A 133 -10.85 -6.92 -5.90
CA GLN A 133 -11.30 -7.42 -7.20
C GLN A 133 -11.44 -8.95 -7.19
N TYR A 134 -10.46 -9.67 -6.65
CA TYR A 134 -10.49 -11.12 -6.51
C TYR A 134 -11.70 -11.62 -5.70
N VAL A 135 -11.95 -11.05 -4.52
CA VAL A 135 -13.04 -11.50 -3.64
C VAL A 135 -14.42 -10.97 -4.03
N SER A 136 -14.49 -9.96 -4.90
CA SER A 136 -15.76 -9.44 -5.42
C SER A 136 -16.54 -10.47 -6.25
N VAL A 137 -15.82 -11.43 -6.86
CA VAL A 137 -16.42 -12.57 -7.56
C VAL A 137 -16.84 -13.62 -6.52
N LYS A 138 -18.17 -13.82 -6.42
CA LYS A 138 -18.79 -14.72 -5.43
C LYS A 138 -18.46 -16.20 -5.66
N GLU A 139 -18.42 -16.60 -6.93
CA GLU A 139 -18.13 -17.98 -7.30
C GLU A 139 -16.61 -18.22 -7.32
N GLU A 140 -16.11 -19.06 -6.41
CA GLU A 140 -14.67 -19.32 -6.26
C GLU A 140 -14.03 -19.86 -7.54
N THR A 141 -14.70 -20.76 -8.25
CA THR A 141 -14.24 -21.36 -9.50
C THR A 141 -14.09 -20.34 -10.63
N ALA A 142 -14.77 -19.20 -10.54
CA ALA A 142 -14.69 -18.11 -11.50
C ALA A 142 -13.68 -17.01 -11.09
N ARG A 143 -13.08 -17.09 -9.90
CA ARG A 143 -12.11 -16.09 -9.45
C ARG A 143 -10.81 -16.19 -10.23
N ASP A 144 -10.35 -15.05 -10.75
CA ASP A 144 -9.06 -14.98 -11.43
C ASP A 144 -7.90 -15.12 -10.44
N ARG A 145 -7.25 -16.28 -10.44
CA ARG A 145 -6.07 -16.56 -9.60
C ARG A 145 -4.92 -15.60 -9.88
N GLN A 146 -4.87 -14.97 -11.05
CA GLN A 146 -3.84 -13.98 -11.35
C GLN A 146 -4.01 -12.71 -10.50
N LEU A 147 -5.24 -12.32 -10.16
CA LEU A 147 -5.48 -11.22 -9.22
C LEU A 147 -4.94 -11.56 -7.82
N LEU A 148 -5.12 -12.79 -7.36
CA LEU A 148 -4.60 -13.22 -6.07
C LEU A 148 -3.06 -13.25 -6.05
N ARG A 149 -2.42 -13.71 -7.12
CA ARG A 149 -0.95 -13.67 -7.25
C ARG A 149 -0.43 -12.24 -7.22
N ARG A 150 -0.99 -11.36 -8.05
CA ARG A 150 -0.62 -9.94 -8.06
C ARG A 150 -0.84 -9.29 -6.69
N ALA A 151 -1.94 -9.62 -6.01
CA ALA A 151 -2.21 -9.10 -4.68
C ALA A 151 -1.12 -9.54 -3.67
N ALA A 152 -0.71 -10.80 -3.72
CA ALA A 152 0.36 -11.33 -2.89
C ALA A 152 1.73 -10.70 -3.21
N GLU A 153 2.06 -10.51 -4.48
CA GLU A 153 3.29 -9.80 -4.93
C GLU A 153 3.33 -8.37 -4.39
N ASN A 154 2.21 -7.64 -4.49
CA ASN A 154 2.08 -6.28 -4.02
C ASN A 154 2.12 -6.19 -2.50
N TYR A 155 1.48 -7.11 -1.77
CA TYR A 155 1.60 -7.18 -0.32
C TYR A 155 3.02 -7.53 0.14
N TRP A 156 3.73 -8.40 -0.59
CA TRP A 156 5.13 -8.71 -0.33
C TRP A 156 6.01 -7.46 -0.48
N LEU A 157 5.89 -6.76 -1.61
CA LEU A 157 6.62 -5.51 -1.86
C LEU A 157 6.28 -4.46 -0.80
N GLY A 158 5.00 -4.32 -0.46
CA GLY A 158 4.53 -3.37 0.56
C GLY A 158 5.22 -3.57 1.91
N LEU A 159 5.22 -4.79 2.44
CA LEU A 159 5.91 -5.07 3.70
C LEU A 159 7.43 -4.94 3.58
N GLN A 160 8.01 -5.37 2.45
CA GLN A 160 9.46 -5.36 2.28
C GLN A 160 10.02 -3.94 2.24
N TYR A 161 9.34 -3.03 1.53
CA TYR A 161 9.68 -1.61 1.52
C TYR A 161 9.48 -0.96 2.87
N SER A 162 8.34 -1.20 3.54
CA SER A 162 8.06 -0.60 4.83
C SER A 162 9.13 -0.89 5.89
N ILE A 163 9.78 -2.04 5.83
CA ILE A 163 10.80 -2.45 6.82
C ILE A 163 12.16 -1.77 6.60
N PHE A 164 12.44 -1.27 5.38
CA PHE A 164 13.67 -0.51 5.13
C PHE A 164 13.73 0.82 5.90
N TYR A 165 12.60 1.31 6.40
CA TYR A 165 12.56 2.47 7.29
C TYR A 165 12.81 2.08 8.76
N THR A 166 11.95 1.22 9.31
CA THR A 166 12.09 0.64 10.65
C THR A 166 11.20 -0.58 10.79
N GLU A 167 11.66 -1.57 11.55
CA GLU A 167 10.94 -2.83 11.79
C GLU A 167 9.67 -2.63 12.64
N ASP A 168 9.59 -1.52 13.40
CA ASP A 168 8.51 -1.27 14.36
C ASP A 168 8.03 0.20 14.35
N TYR A 169 7.18 0.53 13.37
CA TYR A 169 6.40 1.77 13.39
C TYR A 169 4.89 1.50 13.29
N HIS A 170 4.10 2.40 13.86
CA HIS A 170 2.65 2.26 14.01
C HIS A 170 1.93 1.93 12.69
N ASN A 171 2.32 2.58 11.59
CA ASN A 171 1.64 2.40 10.30
C ASN A 171 1.91 1.01 9.69
N LEU A 172 3.11 0.45 9.87
CA LEU A 172 3.40 -0.95 9.48
C LEU A 172 2.54 -1.96 10.26
N ARG A 173 2.23 -1.69 11.53
CA ARG A 173 1.32 -2.55 12.30
C ARG A 173 -0.10 -2.51 11.71
N ARG A 174 -0.63 -1.32 11.42
CA ARG A 174 -1.96 -1.14 10.78
C ARG A 174 -2.03 -1.85 9.42
N GLU A 175 -0.94 -1.77 8.64
CA GLU A 175 -0.82 -2.41 7.34
C GLU A 175 -0.78 -3.95 7.44
N LYS A 176 0.07 -4.50 8.31
CA LYS A 176 0.10 -5.94 8.62
C LYS A 176 -1.27 -6.45 9.07
N ASP A 177 -2.01 -5.70 9.87
CA ASP A 177 -3.36 -6.07 10.29
C ASP A 177 -4.37 -6.04 9.13
N ARG A 178 -4.29 -5.06 8.21
CA ARG A 178 -5.13 -5.02 7.00
C ARG A 178 -4.84 -6.23 6.09
N ILE A 179 -3.56 -6.53 5.85
CA ILE A 179 -3.13 -7.70 5.07
C ILE A 179 -3.62 -9.00 5.74
N TYR A 180 -3.44 -9.14 7.05
CA TYR A 180 -3.93 -10.31 7.79
C TYR A 180 -5.44 -10.49 7.64
N ARG A 181 -6.24 -9.42 7.80
CA ARG A 181 -7.70 -9.48 7.63
C ARG A 181 -8.11 -9.86 6.21
N ALA A 182 -7.35 -9.45 5.20
CA ALA A 182 -7.57 -9.90 3.82
C ALA A 182 -7.28 -11.39 3.70
N LEU A 183 -6.06 -11.82 4.02
CA LEU A 183 -5.61 -13.21 3.84
C LEU A 183 -6.42 -14.22 4.68
N LYS A 184 -6.93 -13.83 5.85
CA LYS A 184 -7.79 -14.69 6.67
C LYS A 184 -9.11 -15.10 5.98
N GLN A 185 -9.53 -14.37 4.95
CA GLN A 185 -10.73 -14.71 4.17
C GLN A 185 -10.49 -15.85 3.17
N LEU A 186 -9.23 -16.20 2.93
CA LEU A 186 -8.84 -17.19 1.95
C LEU A 186 -8.98 -18.62 2.49
N ARG A 187 -9.36 -19.54 1.61
CA ARG A 187 -9.33 -20.99 1.86
C ARG A 187 -7.91 -21.52 1.71
N GLU A 188 -7.69 -22.74 2.18
CA GLU A 188 -6.36 -23.39 2.15
C GLU A 188 -5.74 -23.44 0.74
N GLY A 189 -6.56 -23.72 -0.28
CA GLY A 189 -6.10 -23.73 -1.69
C GLY A 189 -5.68 -22.34 -2.19
N GLU A 190 -6.36 -21.28 -1.76
CA GLU A 190 -6.03 -19.90 -2.10
C GLU A 190 -4.79 -19.42 -1.30
N LEU A 191 -4.69 -19.79 -0.01
CA LEU A 191 -3.50 -19.54 0.81
C LEU A 191 -2.26 -20.27 0.26
N ARG A 192 -2.43 -21.43 -0.36
CA ARG A 192 -1.34 -22.11 -1.08
C ARG A 192 -0.82 -21.24 -2.24
N VAL A 193 -1.71 -20.67 -3.04
CA VAL A 193 -1.31 -19.74 -4.13
C VAL A 193 -0.53 -18.55 -3.58
N VAL A 194 -0.96 -17.99 -2.45
CA VAL A 194 -0.22 -16.90 -1.78
C VAL A 194 1.18 -17.38 -1.41
N ARG A 195 1.32 -18.48 -0.66
CA ARG A 195 2.63 -19.03 -0.24
C ARG A 195 3.56 -19.32 -1.41
N GLU A 196 3.06 -19.96 -2.46
CA GLU A 196 3.82 -20.23 -3.69
C GLU A 196 4.33 -18.93 -4.35
N THR A 197 3.48 -17.89 -4.36
CA THR A 197 3.86 -16.57 -4.87
C THR A 197 4.95 -15.92 -4.01
N ILE A 198 4.85 -16.02 -2.67
CA ILE A 198 5.88 -15.50 -1.77
C ILE A 198 7.22 -16.22 -1.98
N LEU A 199 7.22 -17.55 -2.12
CA LEU A 199 8.43 -18.31 -2.42
C LEU A 199 9.04 -17.93 -3.77
N ALA A 200 8.22 -17.65 -4.79
CA ALA A 200 8.69 -17.17 -6.07
C ALA A 200 9.33 -15.77 -5.97
N MET A 201 8.70 -14.85 -5.22
CA MET A 201 9.26 -13.52 -4.94
C MET A 201 10.57 -13.61 -4.16
N GLU A 202 10.63 -14.44 -3.12
CA GLU A 202 11.85 -14.69 -2.35
C GLU A 202 13.00 -15.14 -3.27
N LYS A 203 12.74 -16.14 -4.11
CA LYS A 203 13.71 -16.60 -5.11
C LYS A 203 14.13 -15.49 -6.08
N GLN A 204 13.17 -14.72 -6.58
CA GLN A 204 13.43 -13.64 -7.54
C GLN A 204 14.34 -12.56 -6.95
N TYR A 205 14.16 -12.20 -5.68
CA TYR A 205 14.88 -11.11 -5.02
C TYR A 205 16.06 -11.59 -4.15
N GLY A 206 16.44 -12.86 -4.23
CA GLY A 206 17.64 -13.38 -3.55
C GLY A 206 17.46 -13.69 -2.05
N TYR A 207 16.23 -13.91 -1.59
CA TYR A 207 15.94 -14.45 -0.26
C TYR A 207 16.02 -15.99 -0.29
N HIS A 208 16.36 -16.59 0.85
CA HIS A 208 16.52 -18.03 1.02
C HIS A 208 16.08 -18.46 2.42
N ASP A 209 16.05 -19.75 2.74
CA ASP A 209 15.48 -20.24 4.01
C ASP A 209 16.18 -19.69 5.27
N GLU A 210 17.47 -19.36 5.17
CA GLU A 210 18.24 -18.74 6.26
C GLU A 210 18.04 -17.21 6.34
N ASN A 211 17.52 -16.58 5.28
CA ASN A 211 17.18 -15.16 5.21
C ASN A 211 15.81 -15.00 4.55
N LYS A 212 14.77 -15.41 5.28
CA LYS A 212 13.37 -15.32 4.82
C LYS A 212 12.96 -13.86 4.64
N SER A 213 12.08 -13.61 3.68
CA SER A 213 11.42 -12.31 3.55
C SER A 213 10.57 -12.01 4.78
N ASP A 214 10.35 -10.73 5.06
CA ASP A 214 9.56 -10.34 6.21
C ASP A 214 8.08 -10.68 6.04
N PHE A 215 7.62 -10.81 4.79
CA PHE A 215 6.29 -11.31 4.50
C PHE A 215 6.13 -12.77 4.94
N ARG A 216 7.10 -13.64 4.65
CA ARG A 216 7.08 -15.04 5.10
C ARG A 216 7.10 -15.13 6.63
N LYS A 217 7.99 -14.39 7.29
CA LYS A 217 8.02 -14.31 8.77
C LYS A 217 6.66 -13.86 9.33
N PHE A 218 6.03 -12.86 8.71
CA PHE A 218 4.71 -12.38 9.09
C PHE A 218 3.63 -13.47 8.94
N LEU A 219 3.63 -14.24 7.85
CA LEU A 219 2.68 -15.34 7.65
C LEU A 219 2.90 -16.47 8.67
N GLU A 220 4.16 -16.82 8.95
CA GLU A 220 4.53 -17.81 9.98
C GLU A 220 4.00 -17.38 11.36
N HIS A 221 4.23 -16.12 11.77
CA HIS A 221 3.74 -15.58 13.04
C HIS A 221 2.21 -15.51 13.14
N ARG A 222 1.49 -15.43 12.02
CA ARG A 222 0.03 -15.37 11.97
C ARG A 222 -0.64 -16.73 11.73
N ALA A 223 0.13 -17.82 11.74
CA ALA A 223 -0.32 -19.17 11.43
C ALA A 223 -1.02 -19.29 10.06
N LEU A 224 -0.56 -18.50 9.08
CA LEU A 224 -0.98 -18.57 7.68
C LEU A 224 0.04 -19.30 6.80
N TRP A 225 1.10 -19.83 7.41
CA TRP A 225 2.16 -20.58 6.78
C TRP A 225 2.16 -22.02 7.32
N SER A 226 1.78 -22.97 6.47
CA SER A 226 1.81 -24.42 6.74
C SER A 226 2.48 -25.20 5.62
#